data_AF-A0A932QXY9-F1
#
_entry.id   AF-A0A932QXY9-F1
#
_cell.length_a   1.000
_cell.length_b   1.000
_cell.length_c   1.000
_cell.angle_alpha   90.00
_cell.angle_beta   90.00
_cell.angle_gamma   90.00
#
_symmetry.space_group_name_H-M   'P 1'
#
loop_
_entity.id
_entity.type
_entity.pdbx_description
1 polymer ?
#
loop_
_entity_poly.entity_id
_entity_poly.type
_entity_poly.pdbx_seq_one_letter_code
_entity_poly.pdbx_strand_id
1 'polypeptide(L)'
;MPIQLHLGGGVNADTPALGRPKLKLPAKHVPQAVMEIVRIFRENRKPEELFNPFVARFGADAISAKLTRFTELPKPEAAPEFYRDYKAEADFHLDDLGPGECAGTMIDLIENYLRTSRQSLESAELELRRGQADQAITRMKDAILLSCRALLIPFGIESTDFAQILKEFQHKLVEQGILSERFEQFTKSLGQWADFVVGANDYLPLPLADLFLLECKEAYDQMDASMKLKKVAPVGVDEFPLNEGGLRGLLSVAVHLDLSGVACPMNFVKTKLQLEEMDAGQVLEVIIDDGAPKDNVPRSVESEGHKILDIAATPDGHYKLVIEKV
;
A
#
# COMPACT_ATOMS: atom_id res chain seq x y z
N MET A 1 -11.27 6.57 -20.06
CA MET A 1 -10.10 6.00 -19.33
C MET A 1 -9.19 5.17 -20.25
N PRO A 2 -7.86 5.11 -20.00
CA PRO A 2 -6.94 4.24 -20.74
C PRO A 2 -7.01 2.78 -20.27
N ILE A 3 -6.84 1.83 -21.19
CA ILE A 3 -6.85 0.38 -20.97
C ILE A 3 -5.42 -0.15 -21.00
N GLN A 4 -5.04 -0.98 -20.01
CA GLN A 4 -3.70 -1.59 -19.93
C GLN A 4 -3.63 -2.90 -20.74
N LEU A 5 -2.83 -2.90 -21.80
CA LEU A 5 -2.51 -4.09 -22.59
C LEU A 5 -1.51 -4.97 -21.83
N HIS A 6 -1.83 -6.27 -21.74
CA HIS A 6 -0.94 -7.31 -21.25
C HIS A 6 -0.71 -8.36 -22.35
N LEU A 7 0.52 -8.86 -22.48
CA LEU A 7 0.88 -9.88 -23.47
C LEU A 7 1.62 -11.06 -22.84
N GLY A 8 1.43 -12.25 -23.40
CA GLY A 8 2.15 -13.48 -23.02
C GLY A 8 1.53 -14.27 -21.86
N GLY A 9 0.28 -13.97 -21.49
CA GLY A 9 -0.44 -14.73 -20.47
C GLY A 9 -1.20 -15.94 -21.05
N GLY A 10 -1.23 -17.04 -20.31
CA GLY A 10 -2.03 -18.21 -20.67
C GLY A 10 -1.70 -19.45 -19.84
N VAL A 11 -2.59 -20.43 -19.94
CA VAL A 11 -2.42 -21.78 -19.39
C VAL A 11 -1.94 -22.68 -20.51
N ASN A 12 -0.62 -22.82 -20.66
CA ASN A 12 -0.06 -23.93 -21.43
C ASN A 12 -0.02 -25.17 -20.52
N ALA A 13 -0.10 -26.36 -21.11
CA ALA A 13 -0.22 -27.64 -20.37
C ALA A 13 0.91 -27.86 -19.33
N ASP A 14 2.08 -27.26 -19.52
CA ASP A 14 3.26 -27.49 -18.67
C ASP A 14 3.59 -26.32 -17.73
N THR A 15 3.07 -25.11 -17.96
CA THR A 15 3.31 -23.96 -17.07
C THR A 15 2.32 -22.82 -17.32
N PRO A 16 1.54 -22.41 -16.31
CA PRO A 16 0.74 -21.19 -16.38
C PRO A 16 1.64 -19.95 -16.33
N ALA A 17 1.33 -18.96 -17.15
CA ALA A 17 2.04 -17.68 -17.18
C ALA A 17 1.04 -16.51 -17.10
N LEU A 18 1.38 -15.50 -16.29
CA LEU A 18 0.66 -14.24 -16.26
C LEU A 18 1.12 -13.33 -17.40
N GLY A 19 0.16 -12.63 -18.02
CA GLY A 19 0.46 -11.63 -19.03
C GLY A 19 1.24 -10.46 -18.42
N ARG A 20 2.24 -9.95 -19.14
CA ARG A 20 3.05 -8.83 -18.68
C ARG A 20 2.50 -7.52 -19.22
N PRO A 21 2.42 -6.45 -18.41
CA PRO A 21 1.94 -5.15 -18.88
C PRO A 21 2.90 -4.58 -19.93
N LYS A 22 2.35 -3.95 -20.98
CA LYS A 22 3.13 -3.37 -22.08
C LYS A 22 2.79 -1.92 -22.40
N LEU A 23 1.53 -1.63 -22.70
CA LEU A 23 1.10 -0.30 -23.15
C LEU A 23 -0.24 0.09 -22.51
N LYS A 24 -0.44 1.39 -22.33
CA LYS A 24 -1.75 1.98 -22.02
C LYS A 24 -2.33 2.57 -23.30
N LEU A 25 -3.55 2.18 -23.65
CA LEU A 25 -4.22 2.57 -24.88
C LEU A 25 -5.52 3.33 -24.54
N PRO A 26 -5.83 4.46 -25.21
CA PRO A 26 -7.16 5.03 -25.15
C PRO A 26 -8.24 4.01 -25.54
N ALA A 27 -9.36 3.98 -24.84
CA ALA A 27 -10.43 3.00 -25.07
C ALA A 27 -10.94 3.00 -26.54
N LYS A 28 -10.94 4.17 -27.21
CA LYS A 28 -11.32 4.30 -28.63
C LYS A 28 -10.30 3.72 -29.62
N HIS A 29 -9.06 3.48 -29.21
CA HIS A 29 -8.02 2.88 -30.03
C HIS A 29 -7.85 1.37 -29.82
N VAL A 30 -8.48 0.79 -28.79
CA VAL A 30 -8.34 -0.63 -28.48
C VAL A 30 -8.78 -1.53 -29.64
N PRO A 31 -9.92 -1.29 -30.33
CA PRO A 31 -10.31 -2.12 -31.48
C PRO A 31 -9.25 -2.16 -32.58
N GLN A 32 -8.68 -1.00 -32.94
CA GLN A 32 -7.65 -0.88 -33.96
C GLN A 32 -6.34 -1.56 -33.53
N ALA A 33 -5.96 -1.41 -32.25
CA ALA A 33 -4.79 -2.08 -31.69
C ALA A 33 -4.93 -3.62 -31.70
N VAL A 34 -6.11 -4.14 -31.33
CA VAL A 34 -6.40 -5.59 -31.39
C VAL A 34 -6.32 -6.11 -32.82
N MET A 35 -6.90 -5.38 -33.78
CA MET A 35 -6.82 -5.75 -35.21
C MET A 35 -5.37 -5.77 -35.71
N GLU A 36 -4.55 -4.81 -35.28
CA GLU A 36 -3.12 -4.78 -35.61
C GLU A 36 -2.37 -5.98 -35.02
N ILE A 37 -2.64 -6.37 -33.76
CA ILE A 37 -2.06 -7.56 -33.14
C ILE A 37 -2.43 -8.82 -33.94
N VAL A 38 -3.70 -8.96 -34.32
CA VAL A 38 -4.17 -10.09 -35.13
C VAL A 38 -3.48 -10.11 -36.50
N ARG A 39 -3.31 -8.93 -37.14
CA ARG A 39 -2.58 -8.82 -38.40
C ARG A 39 -1.12 -9.27 -38.26
N ILE A 40 -0.40 -8.73 -37.27
CA ILE A 40 0.99 -9.09 -36.98
C ILE A 40 1.13 -10.61 -36.78
N PHE A 41 0.22 -11.20 -35.99
CA PHE A 41 0.20 -12.64 -35.77
C PHE A 41 0.00 -13.42 -37.07
N ARG A 42 -1.00 -13.06 -37.88
CA ARG A 42 -1.28 -13.75 -39.14
C ARG A 42 -0.12 -13.69 -40.14
N GLU A 43 0.58 -12.57 -40.21
CA GLU A 43 1.68 -12.35 -41.15
C GLU A 43 3.00 -13.02 -40.72
N ASN A 44 3.22 -13.20 -39.42
CA ASN A 44 4.52 -13.61 -38.87
C ASN A 44 4.50 -14.95 -38.12
N ARG A 45 3.34 -15.61 -38.01
CA ARG A 45 3.22 -16.95 -37.41
C ARG A 45 3.80 -18.02 -38.31
N LYS A 46 4.37 -19.06 -37.70
CA LYS A 46 4.69 -20.32 -38.37
C LYS A 46 3.41 -21.13 -38.62
N PRO A 47 3.43 -22.13 -39.53
CA PRO A 47 2.33 -23.07 -39.68
C PRO A 47 1.94 -23.69 -38.32
N GLU A 48 0.63 -23.71 -38.04
CA GLU A 48 0.03 -24.25 -36.81
C GLU A 48 0.46 -23.59 -35.48
N GLU A 49 1.22 -22.49 -35.52
CA GLU A 49 1.66 -21.80 -34.32
C GLU A 49 0.50 -21.07 -33.64
N LEU A 50 0.32 -21.33 -32.35
CA LEU A 50 -0.63 -20.62 -31.49
C LEU A 50 -0.08 -19.25 -31.06
N PHE A 51 -0.97 -18.36 -30.61
CA PHE A 51 -0.62 -16.97 -30.31
C PHE A 51 0.43 -16.83 -29.20
N ASN A 52 0.33 -17.56 -28.09
CA ASN A 52 1.28 -17.43 -26.98
C ASN A 52 2.71 -17.88 -27.34
N PRO A 53 2.91 -19.06 -27.98
CA PRO A 53 4.21 -19.43 -28.54
C PRO A 53 4.74 -18.39 -29.54
N PHE A 54 3.87 -17.82 -30.37
CA PHE A 54 4.24 -16.74 -31.27
C PHE A 54 4.74 -15.51 -30.51
N VAL A 55 4.05 -15.05 -29.47
CA VAL A 55 4.46 -13.88 -28.67
C VAL A 55 5.82 -14.13 -28.00
N ALA A 56 6.05 -15.34 -27.48
CA ALA A 56 7.33 -15.72 -26.88
C ALA A 56 8.49 -15.68 -27.88
N ARG A 57 8.24 -16.12 -29.13
CA ARG A 57 9.24 -16.15 -30.21
C ARG A 57 9.45 -14.79 -30.89
N PHE A 58 8.36 -14.12 -31.26
CA PHE A 58 8.36 -12.86 -32.00
C PHE A 58 8.73 -11.67 -31.11
N GLY A 59 8.47 -11.81 -29.81
CA GLY A 59 8.80 -10.82 -28.79
C GLY A 59 7.64 -9.87 -28.52
N ALA A 60 7.20 -9.81 -27.26
CA ALA A 60 6.14 -8.91 -26.84
C ALA A 60 6.51 -7.42 -27.03
N ASP A 61 7.79 -7.07 -26.94
CA ASP A 61 8.26 -5.69 -27.16
C ASP A 61 8.20 -5.30 -28.64
N ALA A 62 8.47 -6.24 -29.56
CA ALA A 62 8.33 -6.01 -31.00
C ALA A 62 6.86 -5.78 -31.40
N ILE A 63 5.93 -6.49 -30.77
CA ILE A 63 4.48 -6.25 -30.94
C ILE A 63 4.14 -4.86 -30.40
N SER A 64 4.59 -4.55 -29.18
CA SER A 64 4.29 -3.28 -28.50
C SER A 64 4.80 -2.08 -29.30
N ALA A 65 6.02 -2.14 -29.84
CA ALA A 65 6.59 -1.06 -30.66
C ALA A 65 5.72 -0.71 -31.88
N LYS A 66 5.01 -1.68 -32.48
CA LYS A 66 4.08 -1.44 -33.60
C LYS A 66 2.76 -0.81 -33.16
N LEU A 67 2.42 -0.93 -31.88
CA LEU A 67 1.19 -0.40 -31.30
C LEU A 67 1.36 0.99 -30.68
N THR A 68 2.60 1.48 -30.53
CA THR A 68 2.89 2.81 -29.94
C THR A 68 2.11 3.94 -30.61
N ARG A 69 1.86 3.88 -31.92
CA ARG A 69 1.04 4.90 -32.63
C ARG A 69 -0.41 5.01 -32.12
N PHE A 70 -0.90 4.01 -31.40
CA PHE A 70 -2.24 4.01 -30.82
C PHE A 70 -2.27 4.54 -29.38
N THR A 71 -1.13 4.87 -28.78
CA THR A 71 -1.08 5.40 -27.40
C THR A 71 -1.37 6.90 -27.35
N GLU A 72 -1.25 7.60 -28.48
CA GLU A 72 -1.52 9.03 -28.55
C GLU A 72 -3.00 9.31 -28.36
N LEU A 73 -3.30 10.26 -27.47
CA LEU A 73 -4.64 10.79 -27.25
C LEU A 73 -4.76 12.10 -28.04
N PRO A 74 -5.67 12.20 -29.02
CA PRO A 74 -5.87 13.45 -29.75
C PRO A 74 -6.41 14.55 -28.82
N LYS A 75 -6.21 15.81 -29.20
CA LYS A 75 -6.76 16.95 -28.44
C LYS A 75 -8.30 16.95 -28.48
N PRO A 76 -8.99 17.42 -27.42
CA PRO A 76 -10.46 17.42 -27.34
C PRO A 76 -11.14 18.14 -28.51
N GLU A 77 -10.54 19.21 -29.02
CA GLU A 77 -11.11 20.01 -30.11
C GLU A 77 -11.08 19.26 -31.45
N ALA A 78 -10.13 18.33 -31.61
CA ALA A 78 -9.93 17.59 -32.85
C ALA A 78 -10.67 16.25 -32.87
N ALA A 79 -10.88 15.62 -31.70
CA ALA A 79 -11.55 14.33 -31.58
C ALA A 79 -12.35 14.23 -30.26
N PRO A 80 -13.47 14.95 -30.12
CA PRO A 80 -14.26 14.98 -28.89
C PRO A 80 -14.80 13.60 -28.49
N GLU A 81 -14.99 12.70 -29.45
CA GLU A 81 -15.43 11.33 -29.20
C GLU A 81 -14.46 10.50 -28.34
N PHE A 82 -13.17 10.87 -28.26
CA PHE A 82 -12.21 10.22 -27.38
C PHE A 82 -12.46 10.49 -25.89
N TYR A 83 -13.26 11.52 -25.60
CA TYR A 83 -13.62 11.96 -24.26
C TYR A 83 -15.05 11.57 -23.89
N ARG A 84 -15.78 10.88 -24.80
CA ARG A 84 -17.11 10.31 -24.56
C ARG A 84 -17.06 8.80 -24.46
N ASP A 85 -17.75 8.26 -23.47
CA ASP A 85 -17.85 6.82 -23.33
C ASP A 85 -18.59 6.17 -24.51
N TYR A 86 -18.37 4.87 -24.68
CA TYR A 86 -19.11 4.13 -25.70
C TYR A 86 -20.60 4.16 -25.36
N LYS A 87 -21.41 4.58 -26.34
CA LYS A 87 -22.88 4.74 -26.25
C LYS A 87 -23.35 5.97 -25.45
N ALA A 88 -22.46 6.84 -25.00
CA ALA A 88 -22.86 8.13 -24.45
C ALA A 88 -23.18 9.11 -25.59
N GLU A 89 -24.38 9.71 -25.55
CA GLU A 89 -24.81 10.75 -26.51
C GLU A 89 -24.54 12.17 -25.99
N ALA A 90 -24.35 12.33 -24.68
CA ALA A 90 -24.04 13.58 -24.01
C ALA A 90 -22.61 13.59 -23.47
N ASP A 91 -22.09 14.79 -23.25
CA ASP A 91 -20.87 14.98 -22.47
C ASP A 91 -21.14 14.65 -21.00
N PHE A 92 -20.10 14.18 -20.31
CA PHE A 92 -20.19 13.89 -18.89
C PHE A 92 -20.38 15.19 -18.11
N HIS A 93 -21.45 15.26 -17.32
CA HIS A 93 -21.67 16.34 -16.37
C HIS A 93 -21.56 15.82 -14.94
N LEU A 94 -20.93 16.60 -14.07
CA LEU A 94 -20.80 16.28 -12.64
C LEU A 94 -22.18 16.15 -11.95
N ASP A 95 -23.20 16.80 -12.51
CA ASP A 95 -24.58 16.76 -12.04
C ASP A 95 -25.25 15.39 -12.25
N ASP A 96 -24.69 14.54 -13.13
CA ASP A 96 -25.22 13.21 -13.43
C ASP A 96 -24.80 12.13 -12.42
N LEU A 97 -23.85 12.43 -11.51
CA LEU A 97 -23.49 11.50 -10.44
C LEU A 97 -24.49 11.55 -9.29
N GLY A 98 -25.06 10.39 -8.96
CA GLY A 98 -25.88 10.24 -7.76
C GLY A 98 -25.07 10.56 -6.48
N PRO A 99 -25.70 11.07 -5.41
CA PRO A 99 -25.03 11.32 -4.14
C PRO A 99 -24.45 10.00 -3.60
N GLY A 100 -23.13 9.83 -3.72
CA GLY A 100 -22.40 8.62 -3.30
C GLY A 100 -21.40 8.08 -4.32
N GLU A 101 -21.58 8.35 -5.62
CA GLU A 101 -20.68 7.81 -6.66
C GLU A 101 -19.31 8.53 -6.70
N CYS A 102 -19.27 9.82 -6.35
CA CYS A 102 -18.02 10.57 -6.15
C CYS A 102 -17.21 10.07 -4.94
N ALA A 103 -17.89 9.70 -3.85
CA ALA A 103 -17.23 9.23 -2.63
C ALA A 103 -16.64 7.82 -2.81
N GLY A 104 -17.35 6.91 -3.48
CA GLY A 104 -16.87 5.55 -3.75
C GLY A 104 -15.59 5.53 -4.59
N THR A 105 -15.56 6.32 -5.66
CA THR A 105 -14.37 6.44 -6.53
C THR A 105 -13.15 7.06 -5.83
N MET A 106 -13.37 8.02 -4.92
CA MET A 106 -12.29 8.56 -4.08
C MET A 106 -11.80 7.55 -3.04
N ILE A 107 -12.70 6.80 -2.40
CA ILE A 107 -12.35 5.74 -1.45
C ILE A 107 -11.48 4.68 -2.13
N ASP A 108 -11.90 4.18 -3.29
CA ASP A 108 -11.15 3.18 -4.06
C ASP A 108 -9.74 3.67 -4.42
N LEU A 109 -9.61 4.96 -4.75
CA LEU A 109 -8.33 5.58 -5.06
C LEU A 109 -7.43 5.69 -3.82
N ILE A 110 -7.98 6.10 -2.68
CA ILE A 110 -7.26 6.17 -1.40
C ILE A 110 -6.77 4.78 -0.98
N GLU A 111 -7.65 3.77 -1.00
CA GLU A 111 -7.30 2.39 -0.67
C GLU A 111 -6.24 1.82 -1.61
N ASN A 112 -6.35 2.13 -2.91
CA ASN A 112 -5.33 1.72 -3.88
C ASN A 112 -3.97 2.36 -3.57
N TYR A 113 -3.93 3.64 -3.19
CA TYR A 113 -2.68 4.30 -2.80
C TYR A 113 -2.07 3.70 -1.53
N LEU A 114 -2.88 3.48 -0.47
CA LEU A 114 -2.40 2.88 0.78
C LEU A 114 -1.93 1.42 0.61
N ARG A 115 -2.59 0.65 -0.26
CA ARG A 115 -2.14 -0.70 -0.61
C ARG A 115 -0.85 -0.69 -1.41
N THR A 116 -0.75 0.20 -2.41
CA THR A 116 0.46 0.32 -3.24
C THR A 116 1.64 0.84 -2.44
N SER A 117 1.42 1.74 -1.47
CA SER A 117 2.49 2.22 -0.59
C SER A 117 3.08 1.09 0.24
N ARG A 118 2.23 0.25 0.84
CA ARG A 118 2.66 -0.92 1.61
C ARG A 118 3.46 -1.92 0.77
N GLN A 119 2.98 -2.26 -0.42
CA GLN A 119 3.71 -3.12 -1.35
C GLN A 119 5.07 -2.54 -1.74
N SER A 120 5.17 -1.21 -1.89
CA SER A 120 6.44 -0.54 -2.16
C SER A 120 7.40 -0.66 -0.97
N LEU A 121 6.91 -0.56 0.26
CA LEU A 121 7.75 -0.71 1.46
C LEU A 121 8.23 -2.16 1.65
N GLU A 122 7.37 -3.15 1.44
CA GLU A 122 7.75 -4.58 1.43
C GLU A 122 8.83 -4.86 0.38
N SER A 123 8.69 -4.25 -0.81
CA SER A 123 9.72 -4.33 -1.85
C SER A 123 11.04 -3.69 -1.39
N ALA A 124 11.00 -2.56 -0.68
CA ALA A 124 12.18 -1.91 -0.14
C ALA A 124 12.94 -2.83 0.84
N GLU A 125 12.20 -3.53 1.70
CA GLU A 125 12.77 -4.49 2.64
C GLU A 125 13.49 -5.64 1.93
N LEU A 126 12.87 -6.20 0.89
CA LEU A 126 13.48 -7.25 0.07
C LEU A 126 14.75 -6.77 -0.63
N GLU A 127 14.77 -5.53 -1.14
CA GLU A 127 15.96 -4.97 -1.78
C GLU A 127 17.08 -4.67 -0.77
N LEU A 128 16.77 -4.25 0.46
CA LEU A 128 17.75 -4.14 1.54
C LEU A 128 18.38 -5.50 1.87
N ARG A 129 17.56 -6.56 1.99
CA ARG A 129 18.05 -7.93 2.23
C ARG A 129 18.97 -8.43 1.12
N ARG A 130 18.81 -7.91 -0.10
CA ARG A 130 19.67 -8.20 -1.26
C ARG A 130 20.89 -7.28 -1.37
N GLY A 131 21.08 -6.35 -0.44
CA GLY A 131 22.17 -5.37 -0.46
C GLY A 131 21.97 -4.24 -1.50
N GLN A 132 20.77 -4.09 -2.06
CA GLN A 132 20.44 -3.09 -3.07
C GLN A 132 19.91 -1.81 -2.42
N ALA A 133 20.79 -1.13 -1.69
CA ALA A 133 20.42 -0.02 -0.82
C ALA A 133 19.78 1.18 -1.57
N ASP A 134 20.31 1.54 -2.74
CA ASP A 134 19.76 2.64 -3.54
C ASP A 134 18.32 2.37 -3.99
N GLN A 135 18.04 1.14 -4.42
CA GLN A 135 16.71 0.74 -4.85
C GLN A 135 15.73 0.72 -3.66
N ALA A 136 16.18 0.24 -2.50
CA ALA A 136 15.37 0.31 -1.30
C ALA A 136 15.00 1.74 -0.92
N ILE A 137 15.95 2.68 -1.01
CA ILE A 137 15.67 4.11 -0.75
C ILE A 137 14.61 4.64 -1.71
N THR A 138 14.72 4.34 -3.01
CA THR A 138 13.69 4.72 -3.98
C THR A 138 12.32 4.14 -3.60
N ARG A 139 12.26 2.87 -3.22
CA ARG A 139 11.01 2.21 -2.82
C ARG A 139 10.39 2.77 -1.56
N MET A 140 11.20 3.17 -0.57
CA MET A 140 10.72 3.83 0.64
C MET A 140 10.15 5.22 0.33
N LYS A 141 10.80 5.99 -0.55
CA LYS A 141 10.27 7.29 -1.01
C LYS A 141 8.92 7.14 -1.69
N ASP A 142 8.79 6.15 -2.56
CA ASP A 142 7.54 5.84 -3.25
C ASP A 142 6.43 5.50 -2.24
N ALA A 143 6.74 4.66 -1.24
CA ALA A 143 5.80 4.28 -0.19
C ALA A 143 5.26 5.49 0.59
N ILE A 144 6.15 6.36 1.06
CA ILE A 144 5.77 7.56 1.82
C ILE A 144 4.91 8.49 0.96
N LEU A 145 5.32 8.73 -0.29
CA LEU A 145 4.59 9.62 -1.19
C LEU A 145 3.18 9.14 -1.49
N LEU A 146 3.02 7.84 -1.76
CA LEU A 146 1.72 7.25 -2.03
C LEU A 146 0.80 7.38 -0.81
N SER A 147 1.34 7.21 0.40
CA SER A 147 0.59 7.39 1.65
C SER A 147 0.20 8.85 1.89
N CYS A 148 1.11 9.80 1.61
CA CYS A 148 0.78 11.23 1.67
C CYS A 148 -0.33 11.60 0.70
N ARG A 149 -0.24 11.13 -0.55
CA ARG A 149 -1.27 11.37 -1.57
C ARG A 149 -2.62 10.81 -1.15
N ALA A 150 -2.65 9.61 -0.58
CA ALA A 150 -3.87 8.98 -0.11
C ALA A 150 -4.63 9.89 0.87
N LEU A 151 -3.94 10.43 1.88
CA LEU A 151 -4.56 11.29 2.90
C LEU A 151 -4.81 12.73 2.46
N LEU A 152 -4.27 13.16 1.31
CA LEU A 152 -4.50 14.48 0.75
C LEU A 152 -5.74 14.56 -0.16
N ILE A 153 -6.24 13.41 -0.63
CA ILE A 153 -7.44 13.34 -1.48
C ILE A 153 -8.67 13.98 -0.81
N PRO A 154 -8.99 13.73 0.48
CA PRO A 154 -10.14 14.37 1.15
C PRO A 154 -10.05 15.90 1.20
N PHE A 155 -8.85 16.47 1.04
CA PHE A 155 -8.62 17.92 1.00
C PHE A 155 -8.67 18.51 -0.42
N GLY A 156 -8.92 17.68 -1.45
CA GLY A 156 -8.95 18.10 -2.86
C GLY A 156 -7.56 18.46 -3.41
N ILE A 157 -6.49 17.93 -2.81
CA ILE A 157 -5.11 18.25 -3.18
C ILE A 157 -4.56 17.17 -4.11
N GLU A 158 -4.51 17.48 -5.40
CA GLU A 158 -3.96 16.61 -6.44
C GLU A 158 -2.68 17.23 -7.01
N SER A 159 -1.54 17.01 -6.33
CA SER A 159 -0.23 17.42 -6.83
C SER A 159 0.63 16.22 -7.20
N THR A 160 1.39 16.35 -8.28
CA THR A 160 2.45 15.41 -8.67
C THR A 160 3.83 15.84 -8.17
N ASP A 161 3.97 17.09 -7.72
CA ASP A 161 5.23 17.64 -7.22
C ASP A 161 5.54 17.15 -5.80
N PHE A 162 6.72 16.58 -5.62
CA PHE A 162 7.16 15.98 -4.36
C PHE A 162 7.17 17.00 -3.22
N ALA A 163 7.79 18.17 -3.44
CA ALA A 163 7.93 19.18 -2.41
C ALA A 163 6.56 19.73 -1.99
N GLN A 164 5.67 19.97 -2.96
CA GLN A 164 4.32 20.41 -2.69
C GLN A 164 3.49 19.37 -1.90
N ILE A 165 3.53 18.09 -2.29
CA ILE A 165 2.81 17.03 -1.58
C ILE A 165 3.17 17.02 -0.09
N LEU A 166 4.47 17.13 0.21
CA LEU A 166 4.95 17.05 1.59
C LEU A 166 4.62 18.28 2.40
N LYS A 167 4.71 19.47 1.78
CA LYS A 167 4.28 20.72 2.39
C LYS A 167 2.80 20.69 2.74
N GLU A 168 1.96 20.28 1.81
CA GLU A 168 0.51 20.18 2.04
C GLU A 168 0.20 19.11 3.09
N PHE A 169 0.89 17.96 3.04
CA PHE A 169 0.71 16.90 4.03
C PHE A 169 1.05 17.38 5.44
N GLN A 170 2.19 18.06 5.61
CA GLN A 170 2.59 18.63 6.89
C GLN A 170 1.52 19.59 7.42
N HIS A 171 1.07 20.51 6.57
CA HIS A 171 0.14 21.55 6.98
C HIS A 171 -1.27 21.01 7.29
N LYS A 172 -1.74 20.02 6.52
CA LYS A 172 -3.10 19.50 6.60
C LYS A 172 -3.26 18.34 7.57
N LEU A 173 -2.24 17.51 7.77
CA LEU A 173 -2.35 16.29 8.57
C LEU A 173 -1.57 16.40 9.89
N VAL A 174 -0.31 16.80 9.86
CA VAL A 174 0.54 16.82 11.07
C VAL A 174 0.23 18.04 11.93
N GLU A 175 0.28 19.26 11.38
CA GLU A 175 -0.03 20.50 12.12
C GLU A 175 -1.47 20.55 12.64
N GLN A 176 -2.37 19.78 12.03
CA GLN A 176 -3.77 19.69 12.47
C GLN A 176 -3.99 18.63 13.55
N GLY A 177 -2.95 17.85 13.90
CA GLY A 177 -3.01 16.77 14.88
C GLY A 177 -3.78 15.54 14.39
N ILE A 178 -3.86 15.33 13.07
CA ILE A 178 -4.44 14.11 12.48
C ILE A 178 -3.43 12.95 12.52
N LEU A 179 -2.14 13.27 12.41
CA LEU A 179 -1.04 12.33 12.65
C LEU A 179 -0.26 12.76 13.88
N SER A 180 0.50 11.84 14.46
CA SER A 180 1.26 12.15 15.67
C SER A 180 2.39 13.16 15.40
N GLU A 181 2.74 13.92 16.43
CA GLU A 181 3.80 14.94 16.40
C GLU A 181 5.20 14.34 16.14
N ARG A 182 5.36 13.01 16.25
CA ARG A 182 6.61 12.31 15.93
C ARG A 182 7.07 12.58 14.50
N PHE A 183 6.12 12.87 13.60
CA PHE A 183 6.41 13.17 12.20
C PHE A 183 6.59 14.66 11.91
N GLU A 184 6.51 15.54 12.91
CA GLU A 184 6.68 16.99 12.70
C GLU A 184 8.12 17.34 12.27
N GLN A 185 9.12 16.60 12.76
CA GLN A 185 10.51 16.70 12.28
C GLN A 185 10.72 15.90 10.99
N PHE A 186 10.04 14.77 10.84
CA PHE A 186 10.10 13.90 9.67
C PHE A 186 9.68 14.62 8.40
N THR A 187 8.60 15.40 8.44
CA THR A 187 8.08 16.20 7.31
C THR A 187 8.90 17.45 7.01
N LYS A 188 9.46 18.11 8.02
CA LYS A 188 10.39 19.25 7.85
C LYS A 188 11.73 18.80 7.25
N SER A 189 12.16 17.56 7.53
CA SER A 189 13.36 16.93 6.95
C SER A 189 13.10 16.18 5.64
N LEU A 190 11.83 16.00 5.26
CA LEU A 190 11.34 15.35 4.05
C LEU A 190 11.63 16.24 2.82
N GLY A 191 12.88 16.20 2.43
CA GLY A 191 13.50 17.08 1.43
C GLY A 191 15.02 16.92 1.42
N GLN A 192 15.59 16.47 2.53
CA GLN A 192 17.00 16.10 2.70
C GLN A 192 17.23 14.60 2.51
N TRP A 193 16.46 13.97 1.61
CA TRP A 193 16.63 12.56 1.28
C TRP A 193 17.97 12.21 0.62
N ALA A 194 18.76 13.22 0.22
CA ALA A 194 20.12 13.06 -0.25
C ALA A 194 21.10 12.73 0.89
N ASP A 195 20.74 13.07 2.14
CA ASP A 195 21.57 12.86 3.33
C ASP A 195 21.26 11.54 4.05
N PHE A 196 20.23 10.80 3.59
CA PHE A 196 20.06 9.38 3.91
C PHE A 196 21.09 8.55 3.13
N VAL A 197 22.37 8.81 3.40
CA VAL A 197 23.49 8.00 2.95
C VAL A 197 23.38 6.68 3.70
N VAL A 198 23.28 5.57 2.98
CA VAL A 198 23.42 4.22 3.55
C VAL A 198 24.90 4.02 3.87
N GLY A 199 25.36 4.68 4.92
CA GLY A 199 26.74 4.72 5.37
C GLY A 199 26.85 4.10 6.74
N ALA A 200 27.07 2.79 6.78
CA ALA A 200 27.71 1.96 7.83
C ALA A 200 27.37 2.11 9.34
N ASN A 201 26.67 3.12 9.82
CA ASN A 201 26.11 3.21 11.17
C ASN A 201 25.15 4.41 11.25
N ASP A 202 24.04 4.17 11.93
CA ASP A 202 23.02 5.13 12.36
C ASP A 202 21.86 5.45 11.39
N TYR A 203 20.68 5.06 11.88
CA TYR A 203 19.31 5.22 11.38
C TYR A 203 18.89 4.36 10.19
N LEU A 204 18.22 3.24 10.50
CA LEU A 204 17.43 2.51 9.52
C LEU A 204 16.13 3.29 9.21
N PRO A 205 15.93 3.80 7.98
CA PRO A 205 14.71 4.50 7.58
C PRO A 205 13.48 3.60 7.46
N LEU A 206 13.67 2.27 7.40
CA LEU A 206 12.60 1.33 7.10
C LEU A 206 11.54 1.21 8.23
N PRO A 207 11.89 1.01 9.51
CA PRO A 207 10.87 0.96 10.58
C PRO A 207 10.13 2.28 10.76
N LEU A 208 10.82 3.42 10.55
CA LEU A 208 10.17 4.72 10.61
C LEU A 208 9.19 4.92 9.45
N ALA A 209 9.54 4.47 8.25
CA ALA A 209 8.63 4.47 7.11
C ALA A 209 7.44 3.53 7.33
N ASP A 210 7.64 2.37 7.95
CA ASP A 210 6.57 1.42 8.29
C ASP A 210 5.57 2.03 9.28
N LEU A 211 6.10 2.63 10.37
CA LEU A 211 5.29 3.33 11.35
C LEU A 211 4.51 4.50 10.73
N PHE A 212 5.13 5.24 9.81
CA PHE A 212 4.46 6.32 9.08
C PHE A 212 3.30 5.80 8.24
N LEU A 213 3.50 4.70 7.51
CA LEU A 213 2.44 4.05 6.72
C LEU A 213 1.31 3.53 7.61
N LEU A 214 1.63 3.00 8.78
CA LEU A 214 0.66 2.52 9.76
C LEU A 214 -0.21 3.67 10.28
N GLU A 215 0.39 4.76 10.78
CA GLU A 215 -0.38 5.91 11.26
C GLU A 215 -1.22 6.54 10.14
N CYS A 216 -0.73 6.54 8.89
CA CYS A 216 -1.52 6.99 7.75
C CYS A 216 -2.76 6.12 7.53
N LYS A 217 -2.63 4.79 7.67
CA LYS A 217 -3.73 3.84 7.53
C LYS A 217 -4.73 3.98 8.68
N GLU A 218 -4.26 4.15 9.91
CA GLU A 218 -5.11 4.36 11.08
C GLU A 218 -5.90 5.67 10.97
N ALA A 219 -5.26 6.76 10.55
CA ALA A 219 -5.93 8.04 10.31
C ALA A 219 -7.05 7.89 9.26
N TYR A 220 -6.78 7.12 8.19
CA TYR A 220 -7.79 6.79 7.19
C TYR A 220 -8.94 5.94 7.76
N ASP A 221 -8.64 4.91 8.55
CA ASP A 221 -9.67 4.02 9.13
C ASP A 221 -10.58 4.73 10.14
N GLN A 222 -10.07 5.78 10.78
CA GLN A 222 -10.83 6.61 11.71
C GLN A 222 -11.69 7.69 11.02
N MET A 223 -11.60 7.81 9.69
CA MET A 223 -12.33 8.78 8.89
C MET A 223 -13.85 8.61 9.06
N ASP A 224 -14.56 9.71 9.26
CA ASP A 224 -16.01 9.67 9.40
C ASP A 224 -16.74 9.51 8.04
N ALA A 225 -18.06 9.26 8.10
CA ALA A 225 -18.90 9.08 6.90
C ALA A 225 -18.96 10.32 5.99
N SER A 226 -18.44 11.48 6.43
CA SER A 226 -18.31 12.71 5.65
C SER A 226 -16.89 12.93 5.11
N MET A 227 -16.04 11.90 5.14
CA MET A 227 -14.64 11.93 4.73
C MET A 227 -13.76 12.88 5.55
N LYS A 228 -14.12 13.13 6.82
CA LYS A 228 -13.29 13.95 7.71
C LYS A 228 -12.41 13.07 8.57
N LEU A 229 -11.12 13.35 8.50
CA LEU A 229 -10.11 12.74 9.35
C LEU A 229 -10.24 13.29 10.78
N LYS A 230 -10.10 12.40 11.76
CA LYS A 230 -10.17 12.74 13.18
C LYS A 230 -8.78 13.11 13.68
N LYS A 231 -8.75 13.95 14.72
CA LYS A 231 -7.52 14.26 15.44
C LYS A 231 -7.18 13.09 16.35
N VAL A 232 -5.91 12.71 16.39
CA VAL A 232 -5.38 11.73 17.32
C VAL A 232 -4.98 12.46 18.60
N ALA A 233 -5.15 11.81 19.76
CA ALA A 233 -4.62 12.36 21.01
C ALA A 233 -3.08 12.48 20.91
N PRO A 234 -2.45 13.52 21.47
CA PRO A 234 -1.01 13.67 21.38
C PRO A 234 -0.33 12.47 22.05
N VAL A 235 0.37 11.65 21.26
CA VAL A 235 1.28 10.63 21.79
C VAL A 235 2.59 11.35 22.09
N GLY A 236 2.96 11.41 23.37
CA GLY A 236 4.15 12.14 23.82
C GLY A 236 5.43 11.59 23.20
N VAL A 237 6.35 12.50 22.86
CA VAL A 237 7.65 12.20 22.23
C VAL A 237 8.56 11.28 23.08
N ASP A 238 8.24 11.12 24.37
CA ASP A 238 9.05 10.41 25.37
C ASP A 238 8.78 8.90 25.49
N GLU A 239 7.77 8.35 24.80
CA GLU A 239 7.44 6.91 24.91
C GLU A 239 8.29 5.98 24.03
N PHE A 240 9.23 6.51 23.24
CA PHE A 240 10.09 5.71 22.37
C PHE A 240 11.57 6.02 22.59
N PRO A 241 12.25 5.35 23.53
CA PRO A 241 13.69 5.47 23.66
C PRO A 241 14.37 4.83 22.44
N LEU A 242 14.83 5.68 21.52
CA LEU A 242 15.82 5.36 20.50
C LEU A 242 17.19 5.13 21.17
N ASN A 243 17.31 4.11 22.03
CA ASN A 243 18.59 3.73 22.62
C ASN A 243 19.22 2.59 21.81
N GLU A 244 20.56 2.53 21.84
CA GLU A 244 21.53 1.80 20.98
C GLU A 244 21.34 0.26 20.78
N GLY A 245 20.19 -0.31 21.16
CA GLY A 245 19.66 -1.59 20.65
C GLY A 245 18.50 -1.44 19.66
N GLY A 246 18.25 -0.21 19.20
CA GLY A 246 17.00 0.37 18.69
C GLY A 246 16.43 -0.15 17.38
N LEU A 247 16.64 -1.42 17.03
CA LEU A 247 15.97 -2.04 15.89
C LEU A 247 15.52 -3.49 16.07
N ARG A 248 15.93 -4.17 17.15
CA ARG A 248 15.39 -5.50 17.48
C ARG A 248 14.05 -5.45 18.21
N GLY A 249 13.74 -4.33 18.86
CA GLY A 249 12.47 -4.12 19.57
C GLY A 249 11.29 -3.69 18.69
N LEU A 250 11.56 -3.33 17.43
CA LEU A 250 10.57 -2.94 16.42
C LEU A 250 10.17 -4.12 15.51
N LEU A 251 10.33 -5.35 15.99
CA LEU A 251 9.70 -6.51 15.35
C LEU A 251 8.19 -6.24 15.35
N SER A 252 7.73 -5.85 14.18
CA SER A 252 6.44 -5.30 13.81
C SER A 252 5.29 -6.11 14.38
N VAL A 253 4.49 -5.47 15.24
CA VAL A 253 3.13 -5.91 15.50
C VAL A 253 2.40 -5.93 14.16
N ALA A 254 2.29 -7.11 13.56
CA ALA A 254 1.62 -7.36 12.30
C ALA A 254 0.09 -7.32 12.47
N VAL A 255 -0.39 -7.67 13.67
CA VAL A 255 -1.81 -7.80 13.99
C VAL A 255 -2.08 -7.27 15.39
N HIS A 256 -3.16 -6.51 15.56
CA HIS A 256 -3.65 -6.04 16.86
C HIS A 256 -5.01 -6.68 17.18
N LEU A 257 -5.17 -7.17 18.41
CA LEU A 257 -6.35 -7.88 18.87
C LEU A 257 -6.80 -7.37 20.25
N ASP A 258 -7.89 -6.61 20.28
CA ASP A 258 -8.49 -6.15 21.53
C ASP A 258 -9.47 -7.19 22.11
N LEU A 259 -9.17 -7.69 23.31
CA LEU A 259 -9.96 -8.65 24.08
C LEU A 259 -10.40 -8.08 25.43
N SER A 260 -10.44 -6.75 25.56
CA SER A 260 -11.04 -6.09 26.72
C SER A 260 -12.50 -6.56 26.92
N GLY A 261 -12.85 -6.87 28.17
CA GLY A 261 -14.15 -7.44 28.54
C GLY A 261 -14.38 -8.91 28.15
N VAL A 262 -13.41 -9.61 27.54
CA VAL A 262 -13.55 -11.02 27.14
C VAL A 262 -13.11 -11.94 28.28
N ALA A 263 -14.10 -12.59 28.90
CA ALA A 263 -13.86 -13.53 29.99
C ALA A 263 -13.10 -14.80 29.56
N CYS A 264 -12.35 -15.40 30.49
CA CYS A 264 -11.74 -16.72 30.32
C CYS A 264 -12.82 -17.81 30.07
N PRO A 265 -12.57 -18.83 29.23
CA PRO A 265 -11.32 -19.10 28.49
C PRO A 265 -11.26 -18.43 27.11
N MET A 266 -12.25 -17.59 26.76
CA MET A 266 -12.42 -17.10 25.39
C MET A 266 -11.32 -16.13 24.95
N ASN A 267 -10.68 -15.44 25.90
CA ASN A 267 -9.52 -14.58 25.61
C ASN A 267 -8.38 -15.39 24.97
N PHE A 268 -7.95 -16.47 25.60
CA PHE A 268 -6.91 -17.34 25.07
C PHE A 268 -7.33 -18.02 23.76
N VAL A 269 -8.57 -18.50 23.66
CA VAL A 269 -9.06 -19.13 22.43
C VAL A 269 -8.97 -18.17 21.24
N LYS A 270 -9.34 -16.91 21.41
CA LYS A 270 -9.26 -15.89 20.35
C LYS A 270 -7.81 -15.53 20.01
N THR A 271 -6.95 -15.36 21.01
CA THR A 271 -5.51 -15.15 20.80
C THR A 271 -4.90 -16.29 19.99
N LYS A 272 -5.26 -17.54 20.32
CA LYS A 272 -4.78 -18.72 19.60
C LYS A 272 -5.23 -18.75 18.15
N LEU A 273 -6.53 -18.58 17.88
CA LEU A 273 -7.04 -18.57 16.51
C LEU A 273 -6.33 -17.50 15.67
N GLN A 274 -6.08 -16.32 16.25
CA GLN A 274 -5.35 -15.26 15.57
C GLN A 274 -3.90 -15.68 15.27
N LEU A 275 -3.21 -16.35 16.19
CA LEU A 275 -1.84 -16.85 15.98
C LEU A 275 -1.78 -18.00 14.98
N GLU A 276 -2.84 -18.81 14.84
CA GLU A 276 -2.93 -19.88 13.83
C GLU A 276 -3.10 -19.31 12.41
N GLU A 277 -3.69 -18.13 12.28
CA GLU A 277 -3.84 -17.42 11.01
C GLU A 277 -2.58 -16.62 10.59
N MET A 278 -1.58 -16.52 11.48
CA MET A 278 -0.35 -15.75 11.28
C MET A 278 0.83 -16.61 10.80
N ASP A 279 1.69 -15.99 9.99
CA ASP A 279 2.95 -16.58 9.56
C ASP A 279 4.01 -16.53 10.67
N ALA A 280 4.92 -17.52 10.70
CA ALA A 280 6.01 -17.56 11.67
C ALA A 280 6.91 -16.31 11.57
N GLY A 281 7.22 -15.72 12.72
CA GLY A 281 7.98 -14.48 12.86
C GLY A 281 7.11 -13.21 12.90
N GLN A 282 5.80 -13.30 12.67
CA GLN A 282 4.89 -12.16 12.85
C GLN A 282 4.59 -11.91 14.33
N VAL A 283 4.39 -10.64 14.69
CA VAL A 283 4.07 -10.24 16.08
C VAL A 283 2.59 -9.87 16.22
N LEU A 284 1.95 -10.37 17.26
CA LEU A 284 0.58 -10.08 17.64
C LEU A 284 0.58 -9.21 18.91
N GLU A 285 -0.12 -8.09 18.88
CA GLU A 285 -0.42 -7.30 20.08
C GLU A 285 -1.84 -7.63 20.55
N VAL A 286 -2.00 -7.95 21.83
CA VAL A 286 -3.28 -8.32 22.44
C VAL A 286 -3.57 -7.43 23.63
N ILE A 287 -4.75 -6.81 23.68
CA ILE A 287 -5.23 -6.11 24.87
C ILE A 287 -6.11 -7.07 25.70
N ILE A 288 -5.83 -7.23 26.98
CA ILE A 288 -6.54 -8.13 27.89
C ILE A 288 -6.84 -7.42 29.23
N ASP A 289 -7.90 -7.83 29.91
CA ASP A 289 -8.25 -7.25 31.22
C ASP A 289 -7.26 -7.63 32.33
N ASP A 290 -7.17 -6.77 33.35
CA ASP A 290 -6.51 -7.10 34.61
C ASP A 290 -7.18 -8.30 35.32
N GLY A 291 -6.44 -8.96 36.20
CA GLY A 291 -6.87 -10.16 36.91
C GLY A 291 -6.51 -11.46 36.19
N ALA A 292 -7.42 -12.42 36.15
CA ALA A 292 -7.13 -13.76 35.62
C ALA A 292 -6.60 -13.81 34.16
N PRO A 293 -7.04 -12.95 33.22
CA PRO A 293 -6.53 -12.95 31.84
C PRO A 293 -5.03 -12.67 31.74
N LYS A 294 -4.51 -11.69 32.50
CA LYS A 294 -3.10 -11.29 32.45
C LYS A 294 -2.13 -12.39 32.84
N ASP A 295 -2.55 -13.30 33.72
CA ASP A 295 -1.70 -14.38 34.20
C ASP A 295 -1.85 -15.64 33.34
N ASN A 296 -3.06 -15.88 32.82
CA ASN A 296 -3.38 -17.12 32.11
C ASN A 296 -3.01 -17.06 30.63
N VAL A 297 -3.28 -15.95 29.94
CA VAL A 297 -3.05 -15.83 28.49
C VAL A 297 -1.55 -15.94 28.16
N PRO A 298 -0.62 -15.24 28.83
CA PRO A 298 0.81 -15.39 28.54
C PRO A 298 1.31 -16.81 28.78
N ARG A 299 0.93 -17.44 29.91
CA ARG A 299 1.32 -18.82 30.23
C ARG A 299 0.84 -19.82 29.18
N SER A 300 -0.38 -19.66 28.71
CA SER A 300 -0.95 -20.53 27.68
C SER A 300 -0.25 -20.34 26.34
N VAL A 301 0.08 -19.10 25.95
CA VAL A 301 0.84 -18.78 24.74
C VAL A 301 2.26 -19.38 24.78
N GLU A 302 2.97 -19.26 25.90
CA GLU A 302 4.28 -19.89 26.11
C GLU A 302 4.19 -21.43 26.06
N SER A 303 3.11 -22.01 26.62
CA SER A 303 2.90 -23.46 26.60
C SER A 303 2.65 -24.02 25.19
N GLU A 304 2.16 -23.19 24.26
CA GLU A 304 2.02 -23.53 22.84
C GLU A 304 3.30 -23.27 22.03
N GLY A 305 4.36 -22.76 22.67
CA GLY A 305 5.69 -22.60 22.08
C GLY A 305 5.94 -21.26 21.42
N HIS A 306 5.03 -20.30 21.54
CA HIS A 306 5.22 -18.93 21.06
C HIS A 306 6.00 -18.09 22.10
N LYS A 307 6.58 -16.97 21.66
CA LYS A 307 7.38 -16.12 22.55
C LYS A 307 6.59 -14.89 22.98
N ILE A 308 6.64 -14.58 24.27
CA ILE A 308 6.20 -13.28 24.78
C ILE A 308 7.35 -12.29 24.63
N LEU A 309 7.12 -11.21 23.90
CA LEU A 309 8.08 -10.14 23.69
C LEU A 309 7.94 -9.05 24.75
N ASP A 310 6.71 -8.68 25.12
CA ASP A 310 6.45 -7.63 26.10
C ASP A 310 5.10 -7.80 26.80
N ILE A 311 5.01 -7.32 28.05
CA ILE A 311 3.77 -7.22 28.83
C ILE A 311 3.77 -5.87 29.56
N ALA A 312 2.86 -4.98 29.18
CA ALA A 312 2.75 -3.64 29.75
C ALA A 312 1.33 -3.33 30.24
N ALA A 313 1.21 -2.59 31.35
CA ALA A 313 -0.08 -2.04 31.76
C ALA A 313 -0.44 -0.83 30.88
N THR A 314 -1.71 -0.70 30.53
CA THR A 314 -2.25 0.44 29.78
C THR A 314 -2.85 1.48 30.74
N PRO A 315 -2.93 2.77 30.34
CA PRO A 315 -3.55 3.82 31.15
C PRO A 315 -5.01 3.55 31.54
N ASP A 316 -5.71 2.76 30.72
CA ASP A 316 -7.13 2.42 30.90
C ASP A 316 -7.38 1.23 31.83
N GLY A 317 -6.32 0.69 32.47
CA GLY A 317 -6.43 -0.43 33.42
C GLY A 317 -6.45 -1.82 32.79
N HIS A 318 -6.18 -1.93 31.49
CA HIS A 318 -5.96 -3.18 30.78
C HIS A 318 -4.46 -3.50 30.67
N TYR A 319 -4.12 -4.68 30.16
CA TYR A 319 -2.77 -5.12 29.86
C TYR A 319 -2.58 -5.34 28.37
N LYS A 320 -1.43 -4.91 27.87
CA LYS A 320 -0.97 -5.09 26.50
C LYS A 320 0.08 -6.19 26.47
N LEU A 321 -0.18 -7.23 25.69
CA LEU A 321 0.66 -8.40 25.53
C LEU A 321 1.18 -8.44 24.09
N VAL A 322 2.49 -8.51 23.91
CA VAL A 322 3.14 -8.59 22.59
C VAL A 322 3.72 -10.00 22.41
N ILE A 323 3.30 -10.70 21.36
CA ILE A 323 3.59 -12.13 21.13
C ILE A 323 4.24 -12.32 19.77
N GLU A 324 5.40 -12.97 19.68
CA GLU A 324 5.99 -13.42 18.41
C GLU A 324 5.51 -14.85 18.10
N LYS A 325 4.91 -15.04 16.92
CA LYS A 325 4.55 -16.36 16.41
C LYS A 325 5.82 -17.14 16.10
N VAL A 326 6.02 -18.25 16.81
CA VAL A 326 7.05 -19.26 16.51
C VAL A 326 6.45 -20.41 15.72
#